data_AF-R1CX11-F1
#
_entry.id   AF-R1CX11-F1
#
_cell.length_a   1.000
_cell.length_b   1.000
_cell.length_c   1.000
_cell.angle_alpha   90.00
_cell.angle_beta   90.00
_cell.angle_gamma   90.00
#
_symmetry.space_group_name_H-M   'P 1'
#
loop_
_entity.id
_entity.type
_entity.pdbx_description
1 polymer ?
#
loop_
_entity_poly.entity_id
_entity_poly.type
_entity_poly.pdbx_seq_one_letter_code
_entity_poly.pdbx_strand_id
1 'polypeptide(L)'
;MKITNGFIKLEGNEFKTLFNYLDEEIQYPEYLQILILKEFLKSLGLKPRNDDNDLDSLFSMIPIEVLEEIVEVINNLYSIQQKVDYKNIYLPYLIYYLPINTYKVHRLLSDLILRNLLKKDITLLDVGTGPGSVVIGVIEFYKILAKEYSSINFSIQLSILDAEKKFLKIAENLIKEISKDLPRNLSVNIKEVMNIKLDNWFTISGNYDLICTSNVLNRFEIEDNFYISNFFKLYQMY
;
A
#
# COMPACT_ATOMS: atom_id res chain seq x y z
N MET A 1 24.66 4.18 -7.46
CA MET A 1 24.17 3.21 -6.48
C MET A 1 24.98 1.93 -6.56
N LYS A 2 25.26 1.32 -5.41
CA LYS A 2 25.90 0.01 -5.30
C LYS A 2 25.06 -0.92 -4.43
N ILE A 3 25.22 -2.22 -4.63
CA ILE A 3 24.67 -3.25 -3.74
C ILE A 3 25.80 -3.78 -2.87
N THR A 4 25.64 -3.75 -1.56
CA THR A 4 26.59 -4.31 -0.58
C THR A 4 25.86 -5.30 0.30
N ASN A 5 26.23 -6.58 0.27
CA ASN A 5 25.57 -7.65 1.03
C ASN A 5 24.04 -7.70 0.83
N GLY A 6 23.56 -7.39 -0.39
CA GLY A 6 22.13 -7.34 -0.71
C GLY A 6 21.43 -6.01 -0.38
N PHE A 7 22.08 -5.11 0.35
CA PHE A 7 21.57 -3.79 0.70
C PHE A 7 21.91 -2.74 -0.34
N ILE A 8 20.96 -1.84 -0.57
CA ILE A 8 21.09 -0.70 -1.47
C ILE A 8 21.90 0.39 -0.76
N LYS A 9 22.90 0.91 -1.46
CA LYS A 9 23.70 2.06 -1.04
C LYS A 9 23.71 3.11 -2.15
N LEU A 10 23.13 4.27 -1.83
CA LEU A 10 23.20 5.46 -2.68
C LEU A 10 24.53 6.20 -2.41
N GLU A 11 25.10 6.79 -3.45
CA GLU A 11 26.36 7.54 -3.40
C GLU A 11 26.12 9.01 -3.74
N GLY A 12 26.83 9.93 -3.06
CA GLY A 12 26.74 11.36 -3.31
C GLY A 12 25.30 11.91 -3.15
N ASN A 13 24.81 12.57 -4.20
CA ASN A 13 23.50 13.23 -4.21
C ASN A 13 22.37 12.38 -4.83
N GLU A 14 22.61 11.09 -5.12
CA GLU A 14 21.63 10.21 -5.78
C GLU A 14 20.27 10.17 -5.07
N PHE A 15 20.26 10.15 -3.74
CA PHE A 15 19.01 10.18 -2.98
C PHE A 15 18.18 11.42 -3.31
N LYS A 16 18.82 12.60 -3.31
CA LYS A 16 18.14 13.85 -3.63
C LYS A 16 17.65 13.82 -5.08
N THR A 17 18.47 13.36 -6.03
CA THR A 17 18.05 13.29 -7.44
C THR A 17 16.83 12.38 -7.65
N LEU A 18 16.80 11.24 -6.98
CA LEU A 18 15.73 10.25 -7.14
C LEU A 18 14.44 10.60 -6.38
N PHE A 19 14.60 11.22 -5.21
CA PHE A 19 13.54 11.37 -4.23
C PHE A 19 13.29 12.84 -3.84
N ASN A 20 13.74 13.82 -4.63
CA ASN A 20 13.51 15.27 -4.39
C ASN A 20 12.01 15.59 -4.26
N TYR A 21 11.14 14.80 -4.88
CA TYR A 21 9.70 14.95 -4.78
C TYR A 21 9.17 14.81 -3.34
N LEU A 22 9.94 14.24 -2.41
CA LEU A 22 9.56 14.18 -0.99
C LEU A 22 9.58 15.55 -0.29
N ASP A 23 10.23 16.55 -0.90
CA ASP A 23 10.31 17.92 -0.38
C ASP A 23 9.36 18.90 -1.13
N GLU A 24 8.57 18.41 -2.10
CA GLU A 24 7.63 19.18 -2.94
C GLU A 24 6.19 18.64 -2.84
N GLU A 25 5.19 19.36 -3.40
CA GLU A 25 3.82 18.84 -3.53
C GLU A 25 3.78 17.65 -4.51
N ILE A 26 3.71 16.43 -3.99
CA ILE A 26 3.59 15.22 -4.79
C ILE A 26 2.23 15.17 -5.46
N GLN A 27 2.21 15.22 -6.79
CA GLN A 27 1.03 14.82 -7.56
C GLN A 27 0.95 13.30 -7.61
N TYR A 28 -0.21 12.76 -7.25
CA TYR A 28 -0.44 11.32 -7.32
C TYR A 28 -0.40 10.86 -8.80
N PRO A 29 0.32 9.78 -9.17
CA PRO A 29 0.49 9.38 -10.55
C PRO A 29 -0.86 9.10 -11.21
N GLU A 30 -1.11 9.76 -12.34
CA GLU A 30 -2.38 9.69 -13.08
C GLU A 30 -2.80 8.25 -13.37
N TYR A 31 -1.86 7.40 -13.78
CA TYR A 31 -2.14 6.00 -14.06
C TYR A 31 -2.64 5.23 -12.81
N LEU A 32 -2.14 5.55 -11.61
CA LEU A 32 -2.65 4.96 -10.37
C LEU A 32 -4.05 5.50 -10.05
N GLN A 33 -4.30 6.78 -10.29
CA GLN A 33 -5.65 7.35 -10.15
C GLN A 33 -6.65 6.62 -11.05
N ILE A 34 -6.28 6.39 -12.32
CA ILE A 34 -7.09 5.62 -13.29
C ILE A 34 -7.36 4.20 -12.77
N LEU A 35 -6.33 3.49 -12.28
CA LEU A 35 -6.49 2.13 -11.75
C LEU A 35 -7.42 2.09 -10.54
N ILE A 36 -7.29 3.05 -9.62
CA ILE A 36 -8.14 3.19 -8.44
C ILE A 36 -9.59 3.45 -8.86
N LEU A 37 -9.83 4.39 -9.78
CA LEU A 37 -11.17 4.69 -10.28
C LEU A 37 -11.79 3.50 -11.00
N LYS A 38 -11.03 2.78 -11.83
CA LYS A 38 -11.52 1.56 -12.48
C LYS A 38 -11.93 0.51 -11.47
N GLU A 39 -11.16 0.32 -10.41
CA GLU A 39 -11.49 -0.65 -9.35
C GLU A 39 -12.69 -0.19 -8.50
N PHE A 40 -12.80 1.12 -8.26
CA PHE A 40 -13.93 1.74 -7.58
C PHE A 40 -15.23 1.56 -8.37
N LEU A 41 -15.23 1.88 -9.67
CA LEU A 41 -16.38 1.69 -10.56
C LEU A 41 -16.80 0.22 -10.64
N LYS A 42 -15.84 -0.71 -10.77
CA LYS A 42 -16.12 -2.16 -10.72
C LYS A 42 -16.80 -2.57 -9.42
N SER A 43 -16.38 -1.98 -8.29
CA SER A 43 -16.97 -2.24 -6.97
C SER A 43 -18.42 -1.75 -6.86
N LEU A 44 -18.82 -0.77 -7.68
CA LEU A 44 -20.20 -0.31 -7.85
C LEU A 44 -20.99 -1.15 -8.88
N GLY A 45 -20.38 -2.16 -9.49
CA GLY A 45 -20.98 -2.92 -10.59
C GLY A 45 -20.95 -2.21 -11.94
N LEU A 46 -20.30 -1.05 -12.02
CA LEU A 46 -20.09 -0.30 -13.26
C LEU A 46 -18.90 -0.89 -14.03
N LYS A 47 -18.99 -0.88 -15.36
CA LYS A 47 -17.98 -1.48 -16.24
C LYS A 47 -17.35 -0.40 -17.11
N PRO A 48 -16.31 0.29 -16.62
CA PRO A 48 -15.49 1.12 -17.51
C PRO A 48 -14.87 0.22 -18.58
N ARG A 49 -14.77 0.73 -19.80
CA ARG A 49 -14.08 0.02 -20.87
C ARG A 49 -12.60 -0.04 -20.57
N ASN A 50 -11.91 -1.04 -21.12
CA ASN A 50 -10.49 -1.22 -20.84
C ASN A 50 -9.62 -0.06 -21.35
N ASP A 51 -10.06 0.59 -22.43
CA ASP A 51 -9.46 1.75 -23.08
C ASP A 51 -9.88 3.10 -22.49
N ASP A 52 -10.85 3.14 -21.55
CA ASP A 52 -11.19 4.36 -20.83
C ASP A 52 -10.03 4.73 -19.90
N ASN A 53 -9.13 5.60 -20.35
CA ASN A 53 -7.96 6.05 -19.60
C ASN A 53 -8.01 7.55 -19.27
N ASP A 54 -9.17 8.17 -19.46
CA ASP A 54 -9.40 9.58 -19.16
C ASP A 54 -10.04 9.70 -17.77
N LEU A 55 -9.42 10.50 -16.89
CA LEU A 55 -9.88 10.66 -15.51
C LEU A 55 -11.26 11.29 -15.44
N ASP A 56 -11.50 12.35 -16.21
CA ASP A 56 -12.77 13.09 -16.18
C ASP A 56 -13.93 12.21 -16.62
N SER A 57 -13.73 11.43 -17.69
CA SER A 57 -14.67 10.40 -18.16
C SER A 57 -14.98 9.38 -17.05
N LEU A 58 -13.95 8.80 -16.42
CA LEU A 58 -14.15 7.82 -15.35
C LEU A 58 -14.86 8.41 -14.12
N PHE A 59 -14.52 9.63 -13.73
CA PHE A 59 -15.19 10.35 -12.64
C PHE A 59 -16.67 10.62 -12.96
N SER A 60 -16.98 11.01 -14.20
CA SER A 60 -18.36 11.29 -14.62
C SER A 60 -19.29 10.08 -14.58
N MET A 61 -18.73 8.86 -14.53
CA MET A 61 -19.50 7.62 -14.37
C MET A 61 -19.97 7.39 -12.94
N ILE A 62 -19.42 8.09 -11.95
CA ILE A 62 -19.78 7.90 -10.54
C ILE A 62 -21.10 8.65 -10.27
N PRO A 63 -22.16 7.97 -9.79
CA PRO A 63 -23.38 8.64 -9.38
C PRO A 63 -23.11 9.65 -8.25
N ILE A 64 -23.73 10.83 -8.33
CA ILE A 64 -23.51 11.90 -7.35
C ILE A 64 -23.87 11.46 -5.93
N GLU A 65 -24.89 10.63 -5.79
CA GLU A 65 -25.38 10.11 -4.50
C GLU A 65 -24.32 9.25 -3.81
N VAL A 66 -23.50 8.51 -4.59
CA VAL A 66 -22.40 7.72 -4.06
C VAL A 66 -21.27 8.63 -3.55
N LEU A 67 -21.00 9.73 -4.24
CA LEU A 67 -20.00 10.71 -3.79
C LEU A 67 -20.44 11.40 -2.49
N GLU A 68 -21.72 11.78 -2.40
CA GLU A 68 -22.31 12.37 -1.20
C GLU A 68 -22.21 11.41 0.00
N GLU A 69 -22.54 10.14 -0.19
CA GLU A 69 -22.41 9.10 0.85
C GLU A 69 -20.95 8.95 1.30
N ILE A 70 -19.99 8.92 0.37
CA ILE A 70 -18.57 8.82 0.71
C ILE A 70 -18.09 10.02 1.52
N VAL A 71 -18.49 11.24 1.14
CA VAL A 71 -18.14 12.46 1.86
C VAL A 71 -18.72 12.43 3.27
N GLU A 72 -19.97 12.01 3.42
CA GLU A 72 -20.60 11.84 4.74
C GLU A 72 -19.85 10.83 5.60
N VAL A 73 -19.49 9.66 5.05
CA VAL A 73 -18.75 8.62 5.76
C VAL A 73 -17.36 9.13 6.17
N ILE A 74 -16.62 9.83 5.30
CA ILE A 74 -15.29 10.38 5.62
C ILE A 74 -15.38 11.41 6.76
N ASN A 75 -16.36 12.32 6.70
CA ASN A 75 -16.55 13.35 7.73
C ASN A 75 -16.88 12.76 9.11
N ASN A 76 -17.51 11.57 9.13
CA ASN A 76 -17.96 10.92 10.35
C ASN A 76 -17.05 9.78 10.84
N LEU A 77 -16.06 9.35 10.06
CA LEU A 77 -15.25 8.15 10.34
C LEU A 77 -14.51 8.18 11.70
N TYR A 78 -14.25 9.38 12.23
CA TYR A 78 -13.54 9.61 13.50
C TYR A 78 -14.31 10.47 14.50
N SER A 79 -15.58 10.79 14.23
CA SER A 79 -16.41 11.62 15.10
C SER A 79 -17.10 10.82 16.21
N ILE A 80 -17.17 9.48 16.08
CA ILE A 80 -17.87 8.59 17.01
C ILE A 80 -16.84 7.83 17.85
N GLN A 81 -16.95 7.87 19.19
CA GLN A 81 -16.13 7.09 20.14
C GLN A 81 -16.45 5.58 20.15
N GLN A 82 -16.80 5.00 19.00
CA GLN A 82 -17.15 3.58 18.88
C GLN A 82 -16.26 2.89 17.85
N LYS A 83 -16.13 1.57 17.97
CA LYS A 83 -15.44 0.71 17.02
C LYS A 83 -16.03 0.91 15.62
N VAL A 84 -15.17 1.18 14.64
CA VAL A 84 -15.60 1.40 13.25
C VAL A 84 -16.08 0.07 12.66
N ASP A 85 -17.29 0.05 12.08
CA ASP A 85 -17.74 -1.09 11.28
C ASP A 85 -17.22 -0.93 9.85
N TYR A 86 -16.27 -1.78 9.47
CA TYR A 86 -15.59 -1.72 8.18
C TYR A 86 -16.41 -2.29 7.02
N LYS A 87 -17.59 -2.90 7.27
CA LYS A 87 -18.34 -3.66 6.26
C LYS A 87 -18.70 -2.88 4.99
N ASN A 88 -18.71 -1.54 5.04
CA ASN A 88 -19.01 -0.67 3.89
C ASN A 88 -18.03 0.50 3.68
N ILE A 89 -16.92 0.59 4.42
CA ILE A 89 -16.01 1.74 4.31
C ILE A 89 -14.90 1.56 3.26
N TYR A 90 -14.88 0.42 2.58
CA TYR A 90 -13.83 0.10 1.62
C TYR A 90 -13.79 1.05 0.43
N LEU A 91 -14.94 1.62 0.03
CA LEU A 91 -15.03 2.61 -1.04
C LEU A 91 -14.37 3.95 -0.65
N PRO A 92 -14.71 4.57 0.50
CA PRO A 92 -13.95 5.71 1.05
C PRO A 92 -12.44 5.42 1.18
N TYR A 93 -12.07 4.23 1.65
CA TYR A 93 -10.66 3.85 1.77
C TYR A 93 -9.95 3.77 0.42
N LEU A 94 -10.62 3.22 -0.59
CA LEU A 94 -10.07 3.10 -1.94
C LEU A 94 -9.87 4.47 -2.61
N ILE A 95 -10.85 5.37 -2.54
CA ILE A 95 -10.80 6.62 -3.31
C ILE A 95 -10.10 7.78 -2.57
N TYR A 96 -10.16 7.81 -1.23
CA TYR A 96 -9.63 8.91 -0.42
C TYR A 96 -8.35 8.52 0.32
N TYR A 97 -8.37 7.44 1.11
CA TYR A 97 -7.24 7.12 1.99
C TYR A 97 -6.07 6.46 1.25
N LEU A 98 -6.34 5.62 0.24
CA LEU A 98 -5.29 4.92 -0.50
C LEU A 98 -4.30 5.91 -1.15
N PRO A 99 -4.72 6.90 -1.97
CA PRO A 99 -3.77 7.81 -2.59
C PRO A 99 -2.88 8.56 -1.59
N ILE A 100 -3.50 9.06 -0.52
CA ILE A 100 -2.82 9.85 0.52
C ILE A 100 -1.81 8.98 1.30
N ASN A 101 -2.12 7.71 1.53
CA ASN A 101 -1.29 6.84 2.36
C ASN A 101 -0.16 6.16 1.59
N THR A 102 -0.27 5.96 0.27
CA THR A 102 0.78 5.36 -0.56
C THR A 102 2.13 6.08 -0.39
N TYR A 103 2.15 7.41 -0.39
CA TYR A 103 3.40 8.17 -0.32
C TYR A 103 3.99 8.32 1.08
N LYS A 104 3.22 8.04 2.13
CA LYS A 104 3.77 7.96 3.50
C LYS A 104 4.81 6.83 3.61
N VAL A 105 4.62 5.76 2.83
CA VAL A 105 5.54 4.62 2.74
C VAL A 105 6.90 5.05 2.18
N HIS A 106 6.92 5.94 1.20
CA HIS A 106 8.15 6.40 0.57
C HIS A 106 9.07 7.10 1.58
N ARG A 107 8.51 7.81 2.56
CA ARG A 107 9.31 8.41 3.64
C ARG A 107 10.02 7.35 4.48
N LEU A 108 9.33 6.28 4.85
CA LEU A 108 9.90 5.17 5.62
C LEU A 108 11.00 4.44 4.83
N LEU A 109 10.75 4.14 3.55
CA LEU A 109 11.74 3.49 2.68
C LEU A 109 12.96 4.39 2.43
N SER A 110 12.75 5.70 2.34
CA SER A 110 13.83 6.70 2.27
C SER A 110 14.72 6.68 3.51
N ASP A 111 14.16 6.55 4.70
CA ASP A 111 14.96 6.43 5.92
C ASP A 111 15.78 5.13 5.94
N LEU A 112 15.21 4.03 5.43
CA LEU A 112 15.92 2.75 5.32
C LEU A 112 17.06 2.80 4.30
N ILE A 113 16.84 3.37 3.11
CA ILE A 113 17.88 3.44 2.07
C ILE A 113 19.02 4.37 2.47
N LEU A 114 18.73 5.50 3.13
CA LEU A 114 19.75 6.43 3.66
C LEU A 114 20.63 5.79 4.74
N ARG A 115 20.07 4.82 5.48
CA ARG A 115 20.78 4.06 6.50
C ARG A 115 21.43 2.78 5.97
N ASN A 116 21.36 2.52 4.66
CA ASN A 116 21.83 1.28 4.01
C ASN A 116 21.15 0.01 4.57
N LEU A 117 19.88 0.12 4.96
CA LEU A 117 19.07 -0.97 5.52
C LEU A 117 18.03 -1.51 4.52
N LEU A 118 17.77 -0.80 3.42
CA LEU A 118 16.85 -1.27 2.39
C LEU A 118 17.54 -2.29 1.47
N LYS A 119 16.96 -3.48 1.31
CA LYS A 119 17.50 -4.53 0.43
C LYS A 119 16.99 -4.37 -1.00
N LYS A 120 17.76 -4.86 -1.99
CA LYS A 120 17.27 -4.89 -3.39
C LYS A 120 16.18 -5.93 -3.63
N ASP A 121 16.20 -6.99 -2.82
CA ASP A 121 15.23 -8.07 -2.80
C ASP A 121 14.58 -8.05 -1.42
N ILE A 122 13.25 -7.92 -1.37
CA ILE A 122 12.51 -7.82 -0.11
C ILE A 122 11.36 -8.82 -0.05
N THR A 123 11.13 -9.34 1.15
CA THR A 123 9.89 -10.03 1.54
C THR A 123 9.12 -9.14 2.51
N LEU A 124 7.92 -8.73 2.12
CA LEU A 124 7.04 -7.82 2.87
C LEU A 124 5.83 -8.57 3.42
N LEU A 125 5.55 -8.39 4.71
CA LEU A 125 4.26 -8.70 5.34
C LEU A 125 3.49 -7.40 5.58
N ASP A 126 2.33 -7.25 4.95
CA ASP A 126 1.43 -6.12 5.18
C ASP A 126 0.21 -6.58 6.00
N VAL A 127 0.17 -6.16 7.26
CA VAL A 127 -0.85 -6.50 8.26
C VAL A 127 -1.95 -5.44 8.23
N GLY A 128 -3.18 -5.86 7.92
CA GLY A 128 -4.28 -4.91 7.70
C GLY A 128 -4.06 -4.11 6.42
N THR A 129 -3.82 -4.84 5.33
CA THR A 129 -3.40 -4.25 4.05
C THR A 129 -4.43 -3.25 3.49
N GLY A 130 -5.70 -3.39 3.84
CA GLY A 130 -6.79 -2.60 3.30
C GLY A 130 -6.81 -2.69 1.76
N PRO A 131 -6.92 -1.56 1.04
CA PRO A 131 -6.82 -1.57 -0.42
C PRO A 131 -5.37 -1.69 -0.94
N GLY A 132 -4.36 -1.88 -0.07
CA GLY A 132 -2.97 -2.14 -0.46
C GLY A 132 -2.05 -0.92 -0.48
N SER A 133 -2.32 0.13 0.32
CA SER A 133 -1.52 1.37 0.26
C SER A 133 -0.04 1.17 0.54
N VAL A 134 0.30 0.31 1.50
CA VAL A 134 1.70 -0.01 1.82
C VAL A 134 2.37 -0.71 0.64
N VAL A 135 1.72 -1.76 0.15
CA VAL A 135 2.23 -2.57 -0.97
C VAL A 135 2.43 -1.72 -2.22
N ILE A 136 1.44 -0.90 -2.58
CA ILE A 136 1.52 -0.02 -3.74
C ILE A 136 2.67 0.98 -3.56
N GLY A 137 2.81 1.62 -2.39
CA GLY A 137 3.92 2.53 -2.11
C GLY A 137 5.29 1.86 -2.21
N VAL A 138 5.41 0.61 -1.74
CA VAL A 138 6.64 -0.18 -1.90
C VAL A 138 6.94 -0.44 -3.37
N ILE A 139 5.95 -0.88 -4.16
CA ILE A 139 6.14 -1.14 -5.60
C ILE A 139 6.57 0.14 -6.32
N GLU A 140 5.91 1.27 -6.06
CA GLU A 140 6.23 2.54 -6.70
C GLU A 140 7.62 3.07 -6.35
N PHE A 141 8.04 2.91 -5.10
CA PHE A 141 9.40 3.25 -4.68
C PHE A 141 10.45 2.41 -5.43
N TYR A 142 10.22 1.10 -5.54
CA TYR A 142 11.14 0.22 -6.26
C TYR A 142 11.10 0.41 -7.77
N LYS A 143 9.99 0.86 -8.36
CA LYS A 143 9.94 1.27 -9.77
C LYS A 143 10.90 2.41 -10.05
N ILE A 144 11.00 3.40 -9.17
CA ILE A 144 11.93 4.53 -9.31
C ILE A 144 13.37 4.00 -9.34
N LEU A 145 13.73 3.14 -8.39
CA LEU A 145 15.06 2.51 -8.33
C LEU A 145 15.34 1.65 -9.57
N ALA A 146 14.38 0.84 -10.00
CA ALA A 146 14.54 -0.06 -11.14
C ALA A 146 14.70 0.69 -12.46
N LYS A 147 13.99 1.82 -12.64
CA LYS A 147 14.13 2.69 -13.81
C LYS A 147 15.51 3.34 -13.89
N GLU A 148 16.00 3.89 -12.78
CA GLU A 148 17.33 4.54 -12.76
C GLU A 148 18.46 3.51 -12.91
N TYR A 149 18.33 2.34 -12.27
CA TYR A 149 19.40 1.34 -12.20
C TYR A 149 19.04 0.07 -12.96
N SER A 150 18.91 0.22 -14.28
CA SER A 150 18.52 -0.86 -15.21
C SER A 150 19.40 -2.12 -15.19
N SER A 151 20.65 -2.02 -14.70
CA SER A 151 21.59 -3.15 -14.58
C SER A 151 21.38 -4.01 -13.33
N ILE A 152 20.53 -3.57 -12.39
CA ILE A 152 20.28 -4.25 -11.12
C ILE A 152 18.89 -4.86 -11.16
N ASN A 153 18.80 -6.15 -10.82
CA ASN A 153 17.52 -6.83 -10.66
C ASN A 153 17.01 -6.69 -9.23
N PHE A 154 15.74 -6.30 -9.12
CA PHE A 154 14.98 -6.11 -7.89
C PHE A 154 13.86 -7.14 -7.79
N SER A 155 13.52 -7.53 -6.56
CA SER A 155 12.39 -8.43 -6.32
C SER A 155 11.62 -8.06 -5.07
N ILE A 156 10.30 -8.21 -5.13
CA ILE A 156 9.37 -7.94 -4.05
C ILE A 156 8.45 -9.15 -3.91
N GLN A 157 8.55 -9.83 -2.77
CA GLN A 157 7.65 -10.91 -2.37
C GLN A 157 6.65 -10.38 -1.34
N LEU A 158 5.37 -10.54 -1.61
CA LEU A 158 4.29 -9.93 -0.84
C LEU A 158 3.48 -11.01 -0.11
N SER A 159 3.35 -10.88 1.20
CA SER A 159 2.32 -11.52 2.01
C SER A 159 1.37 -10.43 2.49
N ILE A 160 0.12 -10.49 2.09
CA ILE A 160 -0.90 -9.50 2.48
C ILE A 160 -1.98 -10.16 3.32
N LEU A 161 -2.46 -9.46 4.34
CA LEU A 161 -3.55 -9.95 5.17
C LEU A 161 -4.53 -8.85 5.57
N ASP A 162 -5.78 -9.24 5.70
CA ASP A 162 -6.84 -8.36 6.16
C ASP A 162 -8.01 -9.19 6.71
N ALA A 163 -8.75 -8.62 7.66
CA ALA A 163 -9.97 -9.23 8.18
C ALA A 163 -11.10 -9.18 7.13
N GLU A 164 -11.10 -8.16 6.26
CA GLU A 164 -12.16 -7.94 5.27
C GLU A 164 -11.76 -8.43 3.87
N LYS A 165 -12.49 -9.44 3.37
CA LYS A 165 -12.22 -10.05 2.05
C LYS A 165 -12.31 -9.07 0.89
N LYS A 166 -13.16 -8.05 0.98
CA LYS A 166 -13.29 -7.02 -0.07
C LYS A 166 -12.00 -6.22 -0.23
N PHE A 167 -11.33 -5.88 0.87
CA PHE A 167 -10.05 -5.19 0.85
C PHE A 167 -8.97 -6.03 0.19
N LEU A 168 -8.82 -7.29 0.60
CA LEU A 168 -7.89 -8.23 -0.04
C LEU A 168 -8.13 -8.32 -1.54
N LYS A 169 -9.39 -8.44 -1.95
CA LYS A 169 -9.73 -8.55 -3.37
C LYS A 169 -9.33 -7.31 -4.17
N ILE A 170 -9.58 -6.12 -3.61
CA ILE A 170 -9.20 -4.83 -4.20
C ILE A 170 -7.67 -4.74 -4.30
N ALA A 171 -6.96 -5.03 -3.21
CA ALA A 171 -5.50 -5.00 -3.17
C ALA A 171 -4.88 -5.94 -4.21
N GLU A 172 -5.33 -7.20 -4.27
CA GLU A 172 -4.87 -8.17 -5.28
C GLU A 172 -5.09 -7.68 -6.71
N ASN A 173 -6.27 -7.11 -7.00
CA ASN A 173 -6.59 -6.59 -8.32
C ASN A 173 -5.67 -5.41 -8.69
N LEU A 174 -5.48 -4.45 -7.78
CA LEU A 174 -4.60 -3.31 -8.01
C LEU A 174 -3.15 -3.75 -8.21
N ILE A 175 -2.63 -4.62 -7.34
CA ILE A 175 -1.27 -5.16 -7.46
C ILE A 175 -1.10 -5.86 -8.82
N LYS A 176 -2.08 -6.65 -9.25
CA LYS A 176 -2.05 -7.34 -10.54
C LYS A 176 -2.00 -6.36 -11.71
N GLU A 177 -2.81 -5.30 -11.69
CA GLU A 177 -2.82 -4.29 -12.75
C GLU A 177 -1.50 -3.50 -12.78
N ILE A 178 -1.00 -3.06 -11.63
CA ILE A 178 0.29 -2.37 -11.49
C ILE A 178 1.44 -3.25 -11.98
N SER A 179 1.36 -4.56 -11.74
CA SER A 179 2.40 -5.52 -12.13
C SER A 179 2.51 -5.73 -13.64
N LYS A 180 1.53 -5.30 -14.44
CA LYS A 180 1.58 -5.41 -15.91
C LYS A 180 2.58 -4.44 -16.55
N ASP A 181 2.90 -3.35 -15.86
CA ASP A 181 3.78 -2.28 -16.35
C ASP A 181 4.95 -2.05 -15.39
N LEU A 182 5.63 -3.15 -15.01
CA LEU A 182 6.86 -3.09 -14.24
C LEU A 182 8.07 -2.89 -15.15
N PRO A 183 9.09 -2.14 -14.72
CA PRO A 183 10.42 -2.20 -15.33
C PRO A 183 10.89 -3.65 -15.46
N ARG A 184 11.56 -3.98 -16.57
CA ARG A 184 11.97 -5.37 -16.88
C ARG A 184 12.85 -6.03 -15.81
N ASN A 185 13.55 -5.21 -15.02
CA ASN A 185 14.44 -5.60 -13.94
C ASN A 185 13.76 -5.56 -12.55
N LEU A 186 12.44 -5.38 -12.48
CA LEU A 186 11.67 -5.44 -11.23
C LEU A 186 10.65 -6.57 -11.29
N SER A 187 10.71 -7.48 -10.32
CA SER A 187 9.72 -8.54 -10.14
C SER A 187 8.88 -8.31 -8.88
N VAL A 188 7.57 -8.48 -9.00
CA VAL A 188 6.62 -8.39 -7.88
C VAL A 188 5.77 -9.65 -7.88
N ASN A 189 5.69 -10.35 -6.74
CA ASN A 189 4.91 -11.57 -6.60
C ASN A 189 4.14 -11.58 -5.29
N ILE A 190 2.86 -11.93 -5.36
CA ILE A 190 2.04 -12.21 -4.18
C ILE A 190 2.28 -13.66 -3.77
N LYS A 191 3.04 -13.84 -2.69
CA LYS A 191 3.31 -15.13 -2.08
C LYS A 191 2.04 -15.67 -1.40
N GLU A 192 1.39 -14.85 -0.58
CA GLU A 192 0.25 -15.25 0.24
C GLU A 192 -0.78 -14.13 0.38
N VAL A 193 -2.06 -14.51 0.35
CA VAL A 193 -3.23 -13.65 0.62
C VAL A 193 -4.00 -14.30 1.76
N MET A 194 -4.08 -13.61 2.89
CA MET A 194 -4.57 -14.18 4.15
C MET A 194 -5.80 -13.43 4.65
N ASN A 195 -6.97 -14.06 4.62
CA ASN A 195 -8.15 -13.54 5.29
C ASN A 195 -8.19 -13.99 6.74
N ILE A 196 -7.54 -13.23 7.62
CA ILE A 196 -7.34 -13.56 9.02
C ILE A 196 -7.74 -12.34 9.85
N LYS A 197 -8.42 -12.57 10.99
CA LYS A 197 -8.65 -11.50 11.97
C LYS A 197 -7.31 -10.96 12.46
N LEU A 198 -7.21 -9.64 12.58
CA LEU A 198 -5.97 -8.98 13.00
C LEU A 198 -5.46 -9.59 14.32
N ASP A 199 -6.32 -9.95 15.26
CA ASP A 199 -5.97 -10.59 16.54
C ASP A 199 -5.13 -11.85 16.42
N ASN A 200 -5.08 -12.50 15.25
CA ASN A 200 -4.32 -13.71 15.02
C ASN A 200 -3.08 -13.48 14.12
N TRP A 201 -2.75 -12.23 13.74
CA TRP A 201 -1.66 -11.99 12.80
C TRP A 201 -0.30 -12.44 13.34
N PHE A 202 -0.10 -12.46 14.66
CA PHE A 202 1.14 -12.93 15.30
C PHE A 202 1.39 -14.43 15.14
N THR A 203 0.40 -15.21 14.67
CA THR A 203 0.61 -16.64 14.37
C THR A 203 1.26 -16.84 13.00
N ILE A 204 1.47 -15.78 12.23
CA ILE A 204 2.11 -15.85 10.91
C ILE A 204 3.60 -16.10 11.10
N SER A 205 4.04 -17.25 10.63
CA SER A 205 5.45 -17.63 10.60
C SER A 205 6.10 -17.25 9.28
N GLY A 206 7.27 -16.64 9.32
CA GLY A 206 8.05 -16.37 8.12
C GLY A 206 9.20 -15.41 8.39
N ASN A 207 10.21 -15.42 7.52
CA ASN A 207 11.26 -14.42 7.54
C ASN A 207 10.84 -13.27 6.61
N TYR A 208 10.60 -12.11 7.19
CA TYR A 208 10.22 -10.90 6.46
C TYR A 208 11.30 -9.83 6.65
N ASP A 209 11.64 -9.15 5.56
CA ASP A 209 12.55 -8.01 5.61
C ASP A 209 11.83 -6.76 6.12
N LEU A 210 10.53 -6.67 5.83
CA LEU A 210 9.64 -5.60 6.25
C LEU A 210 8.33 -6.20 6.78
N ILE A 211 7.93 -5.77 7.98
CA ILE A 211 6.59 -6.02 8.52
C ILE A 211 5.94 -4.66 8.72
N CYS A 212 4.83 -4.42 8.03
CA CYS A 212 4.10 -3.17 8.12
C CYS A 212 2.72 -3.41 8.74
N THR A 213 2.33 -2.51 9.64
CA THR A 213 1.00 -2.52 10.27
C THR A 213 0.41 -1.12 10.11
N SER A 214 -0.46 -0.90 9.13
CA SER A 214 -1.04 0.42 8.86
C SER A 214 -2.43 0.51 9.48
N ASN A 215 -2.65 1.48 10.37
CA ASN A 215 -3.92 1.72 11.09
C ASN A 215 -4.47 0.55 11.94
N VAL A 216 -3.77 -0.59 12.02
CA VAL A 216 -4.12 -1.74 12.88
C VAL A 216 -4.07 -1.41 14.37
N LEU A 217 -3.23 -0.44 14.77
CA LEU A 217 -3.06 -0.02 16.17
C LEU A 217 -3.88 1.24 16.53
N ASN A 218 -4.91 1.58 15.75
CA ASN A 218 -5.73 2.74 16.04
C ASN A 218 -6.56 2.50 17.32
N ARG A 219 -6.81 3.54 18.11
CA ARG A 219 -7.62 3.48 19.34
C ARG A 219 -9.05 2.96 19.12
N PHE A 220 -9.53 3.00 17.87
CA PHE A 220 -10.84 2.48 17.47
C PHE A 220 -10.81 0.97 17.17
N GLU A 221 -9.61 0.38 17.04
CA GLU A 221 -9.37 -1.06 16.88
C GLU A 221 -8.96 -1.72 18.21
N ILE A 222 -8.36 -0.94 19.12
CA ILE A 222 -7.80 -1.41 20.40
C ILE A 222 -8.77 -1.06 21.54
N GLU A 223 -9.51 -2.06 22.04
CA GLU A 223 -10.17 -1.95 23.35
C GLU A 223 -9.24 -2.35 24.53
N ASP A 224 -8.07 -2.97 24.27
CA ASP A 224 -7.26 -3.60 25.33
C ASP A 224 -5.73 -3.47 25.20
N ASN A 225 -5.04 -3.36 26.35
CA ASN A 225 -3.57 -3.35 26.50
C ASN A 225 -2.85 -4.61 25.94
N PHE A 226 -3.61 -5.64 25.57
CA PHE A 226 -3.12 -6.92 25.06
C PHE A 226 -2.35 -6.78 23.74
N TYR A 227 -2.81 -5.94 22.81
CA TYR A 227 -2.21 -5.80 21.46
C TYR A 227 -0.81 -5.20 21.49
N ILE A 228 -0.59 -4.17 22.31
CA ILE A 228 0.72 -3.53 22.46
C ILE A 228 1.73 -4.54 23.01
N SER A 229 1.33 -5.32 24.02
CA SER A 229 2.22 -6.32 24.63
C SER A 229 2.61 -7.45 23.66
N ASN A 230 1.72 -7.88 22.76
CA ASN A 230 2.04 -8.91 21.77
C ASN A 230 2.79 -8.34 20.55
N PHE A 231 2.52 -7.09 20.16
CA PHE A 231 3.31 -6.38 19.15
C PHE A 231 4.79 -6.30 19.57
N PHE A 232 5.07 -5.99 20.84
CA PHE A 232 6.44 -5.98 21.35
C PHE A 232 7.07 -7.37 21.50
N LYS A 233 6.28 -8.42 21.78
CA LYS A 233 6.79 -9.80 21.79
C LYS A 233 7.28 -10.25 20.41
N LEU A 234 6.61 -9.85 19.34
CA LEU A 234 7.06 -10.09 17.96
C LEU A 234 8.41 -9.44 17.68
N TYR A 235 8.64 -8.22 18.16
CA TYR A 235 9.93 -7.53 18.03
C TYR A 235 11.07 -8.20 18.81
N GLN A 236 10.77 -9.07 19.78
CA GLN A 236 11.76 -9.85 20.51
C GLN A 236 12.06 -11.21 19.86
N MET A 237 11.27 -11.62 18.86
CA MET A 237 11.41 -12.91 18.17
C MET A 237 12.22 -12.82 16.87
N TYR A 238 12.57 -11.61 16.42
CA TYR A 238 13.42 -11.33 15.25
C TYR A 238 14.60 -10.43 15.66
#